data_AF-A0A3C1Z078-F1
#
_entry.id   AF-A0A3C1Z078-F1
#
_cell.length_a   1.000
_cell.length_b   1.000
_cell.length_c   1.000
_cell.angle_alpha   90.00
_cell.angle_beta   90.00
_cell.angle_gamma   90.00
#
_symmetry.space_group_name_H-M   'P 1'
#
loop_
_entity.id
_entity.type
_entity.pdbx_description
1 polymer ?
#
loop_
_entity_poly.entity_id
_entity_poly.type
_entity_poly.pdbx_seq_one_letter_code
_entity_poly.pdbx_strand_id
1 'polypeptide(L)'
;FCPLSGGELLYFPAAFDSYGLAAISERIPAEQRIAVPEEEAVRFACNAVCVEKHVVIPAGCPRTMHVLHDRGYRTHAVELDEFMKSGGAAKCLTLALD
;
A
#
# COMPACT_ATOMS: atom_id res chain seq x y z
N PHE A 1 5.13 1.35 0.98
CA PHE A 1 4.85 2.44 1.90
C PHE A 1 3.83 3.36 1.24
N CYS A 2 2.62 3.39 1.75
CA CYS A 2 1.49 4.14 1.20
C CYS A 2 0.60 4.58 2.37
N PRO A 3 0.67 5.86 2.78
CA PRO A 3 -0.30 6.43 3.72
C PRO A 3 -1.70 6.40 3.10
N LEU A 4 -2.70 6.05 3.92
CA LEU A 4 -4.11 6.00 3.53
C LEU A 4 -4.88 7.16 4.18
N SER A 5 -6.00 7.55 3.57
CA SER A 5 -6.75 8.74 3.99
C SER A 5 -7.34 8.66 5.41
N GLY A 6 -7.53 7.46 5.96
CA GLY A 6 -8.00 7.25 7.34
C GLY A 6 -6.90 7.33 8.41
N GLY A 7 -5.66 7.65 8.03
CA GLY A 7 -4.51 7.70 8.94
C GLY A 7 -3.74 6.38 9.02
N GLU A 8 -4.26 5.29 8.41
CA GLU A 8 -3.54 4.02 8.34
C GLU A 8 -2.33 4.09 7.40
N LEU A 9 -1.35 3.22 7.65
CA LEU A 9 -0.19 3.03 6.79
C LEU A 9 -0.20 1.62 6.19
N LEU A 10 -0.25 1.55 4.86
CA LEU A 10 0.04 0.31 4.12
C LEU A 10 1.53 0.24 3.79
N TYR A 11 2.26 -0.75 4.34
CA TYR A 11 3.70 -0.84 4.14
C TYR A 11 4.23 -2.27 4.19
N PHE A 12 5.41 -2.49 3.60
CA PHE A 12 6.15 -3.74 3.71
C PHE A 12 7.30 -3.55 4.71
N PRO A 13 7.24 -4.13 5.92
CA PRO A 13 8.22 -3.87 6.97
C PRO A 13 9.66 -4.19 6.59
N ALA A 14 9.88 -5.29 5.88
CA ALA A 14 11.23 -5.74 5.51
C ALA A 14 11.93 -4.83 4.46
N ALA A 15 11.22 -3.84 3.90
CA ALA A 15 11.84 -2.79 3.08
C ALA A 15 12.55 -1.70 3.90
N PHE A 16 12.45 -1.75 5.23
CA PHE A 16 13.03 -0.76 6.14
C PHE A 16 14.06 -1.40 7.05
N ASP A 17 15.08 -0.63 7.41
CA ASP A 17 16.00 -0.99 8.48
C ASP A 17 15.36 -0.76 9.87
N SER A 18 16.10 -1.11 10.92
CA SER A 18 15.62 -0.97 12.31
C SER A 18 15.29 0.49 12.67
N TYR A 19 16.05 1.45 12.15
CA TYR A 19 15.80 2.87 12.37
C TYR A 19 14.49 3.32 11.72
N GLY A 20 14.25 2.96 10.45
CA GLY A 20 13.03 3.27 9.74
C GLY A 20 11.80 2.63 10.40
N LEU A 21 11.90 1.38 10.83
CA LEU A 21 10.83 0.70 11.57
C LEU A 21 10.52 1.39 12.90
N ALA A 22 11.54 1.81 13.65
CA ALA A 22 11.36 2.56 14.89
C ALA A 22 10.63 3.89 14.63
N ALA A 23 11.10 4.67 13.65
CA ALA A 23 10.51 5.94 13.28
C ALA A 23 9.02 5.82 12.86
N ILE A 24 8.66 4.76 12.13
CA ILE A 24 7.27 4.44 11.79
C ILE A 24 6.46 4.12 13.04
N SER A 25 6.99 3.26 13.92
CA SER A 25 6.28 2.81 15.11
C SER A 25 6.04 3.90 16.15
N GLU A 26 6.90 4.92 16.22
CA GLU A 26 6.73 6.10 17.08
C GLU A 26 5.59 7.02 16.62
N ARG A 27 5.27 7.02 15.31
CA ARG A 27 4.32 7.96 14.70
C ARG A 27 2.98 7.33 14.40
N ILE A 28 2.95 6.03 14.13
CA ILE A 28 1.76 5.32 13.67
C ILE A 28 1.48 4.15 14.62
N PRO A 29 0.34 4.18 15.35
CA PRO A 29 -0.06 3.10 16.25
C PRO A 29 -0.10 1.73 15.56
N ALA A 30 0.08 0.65 16.32
CA ALA A 30 0.12 -0.71 15.77
C ALA A 30 -1.17 -1.08 15.01
N GLU A 31 -2.31 -0.68 15.54
CA GLU A 31 -3.63 -0.89 14.96
C GLU A 31 -3.82 -0.14 13.63
N GLN A 32 -3.08 0.94 13.36
CA GLN A 32 -3.15 1.69 12.11
C GLN A 32 -2.12 1.23 11.07
N ARG A 33 -1.24 0.29 11.43
CA ARG A 33 -0.23 -0.26 10.52
C ARG A 33 -0.73 -1.53 9.85
N ILE A 34 -0.81 -1.50 8.52
CA ILE A 34 -1.18 -2.63 7.67
C ILE A 34 0.08 -3.16 7.01
N ALA A 35 0.62 -4.25 7.57
CA ALA A 35 1.79 -4.93 7.02
C ALA A 35 1.39 -5.78 5.80
N VAL A 36 1.98 -5.48 4.66
CA VAL A 36 1.82 -6.22 3.40
C VAL A 36 2.67 -7.49 3.46
N PRO A 37 2.15 -8.67 3.08
CA PRO A 37 2.94 -9.88 2.98
C PRO A 37 3.91 -9.82 1.81
N GLU A 38 5.05 -10.51 1.90
CA GLU A 38 6.12 -10.43 0.90
C GLU A 38 5.63 -10.77 -0.52
N GLU A 39 4.75 -11.77 -0.66
CA GLU A 39 4.23 -12.19 -1.98
C GLU A 39 3.45 -11.08 -2.70
N GLU A 40 2.81 -10.19 -1.95
CA GLU A 40 2.06 -9.06 -2.49
C GLU A 40 2.91 -7.78 -2.54
N ALA A 41 3.93 -7.68 -1.69
CA ALA A 41 4.90 -6.59 -1.74
C ALA A 41 5.68 -6.59 -3.06
N VAL A 42 6.13 -7.77 -3.52
CA VAL A 42 6.78 -7.93 -4.83
C VAL A 42 5.85 -7.67 -6.02
N ARG A 43 4.54 -7.76 -5.81
CA ARG A 43 3.49 -7.35 -6.77
C ARG A 43 3.11 -5.87 -6.65
N PHE A 44 3.92 -5.06 -5.96
CA PHE A 44 3.71 -3.64 -5.79
C PHE A 44 2.40 -3.28 -5.05
N ALA A 45 1.89 -4.12 -4.14
CA ALA A 45 0.71 -3.79 -3.32
C ALA A 45 0.86 -2.45 -2.57
N CYS A 46 2.08 -2.13 -2.15
CA CYS A 46 2.45 -0.86 -1.53
C CYS A 46 2.45 0.35 -2.48
N ASN A 47 2.40 0.15 -3.80
CA ASN A 47 2.36 1.19 -4.82
C ASN A 47 0.90 1.50 -5.21
N ALA A 48 0.05 1.68 -4.19
CA ALA A 48 -1.37 1.95 -4.35
C ALA A 48 -1.66 3.45 -4.35
N VAL A 49 -2.77 3.84 -4.99
CA VAL A 49 -3.32 5.19 -4.96
C VAL A 49 -4.55 5.17 -4.05
N CYS A 50 -4.54 5.99 -2.99
CA CYS A 50 -5.66 6.15 -2.08
C CYS A 50 -6.29 7.53 -2.29
N VAL A 51 -7.60 7.55 -2.59
CA VAL A 51 -8.42 8.77 -2.65
C VAL A 51 -9.64 8.51 -1.78
N GLU A 52 -9.75 9.23 -0.67
CA GLU A 52 -10.77 8.99 0.37
C GLU A 52 -10.79 7.50 0.80
N LYS A 53 -11.91 6.80 0.59
CA LYS A 53 -12.04 5.37 0.87
C LYS A 53 -11.84 4.48 -0.36
N HIS A 54 -11.39 5.02 -1.49
CA HIS A 54 -11.08 4.27 -2.70
C HIS A 54 -9.58 4.01 -2.81
N VAL A 55 -9.20 2.74 -3.00
CA VAL A 55 -7.80 2.33 -3.13
C VAL A 55 -7.60 1.61 -4.46
N VAL A 56 -6.89 2.23 -5.39
CA VAL A 56 -6.42 1.58 -6.63
C VAL A 56 -5.14 0.83 -6.31
N ILE A 57 -5.15 -0.49 -6.50
CA ILE A 57 -4.06 -1.40 -6.13
C ILE A 57 -3.75 -2.34 -7.30
N PRO A 58 -2.50 -2.77 -7.51
CA PRO A 58 -2.21 -3.77 -8.52
C PRO A 58 -2.97 -5.08 -8.27
N ALA A 59 -3.39 -5.73 -9.36
CA ALA A 59 -4.05 -7.03 -9.30
C ALA A 59 -3.17 -8.11 -8.66
N GLY A 60 -3.80 -9.15 -8.10
CA GLY A 60 -3.10 -10.24 -7.43
C GLY A 60 -2.66 -9.93 -5.99
N CYS A 61 -3.31 -8.98 -5.31
CA CYS A 61 -3.06 -8.64 -3.90
C CYS A 61 -4.27 -8.96 -2.97
N PRO A 62 -4.84 -10.18 -3.00
CA PRO A 62 -6.10 -10.50 -2.33
C PRO A 62 -6.07 -10.33 -0.80
N ARG A 63 -4.96 -10.62 -0.13
CA ARG A 63 -4.83 -10.49 1.34
C ARG A 63 -4.83 -9.03 1.74
N THR A 64 -4.04 -8.21 1.06
CA THR A 64 -4.03 -6.75 1.26
C THR A 64 -5.40 -6.17 0.96
N MET A 65 -6.05 -6.59 -0.13
CA MET A 65 -7.39 -6.12 -0.48
C MET A 65 -8.43 -6.48 0.58
N HIS A 66 -8.37 -7.68 1.14
CA HIS A 66 -9.26 -8.12 2.21
C HIS A 66 -9.10 -7.26 3.47
N VAL A 67 -7.86 -7.03 3.92
CA VAL A 67 -7.60 -6.18 5.09
C VAL A 67 -8.09 -4.75 4.84
N LEU A 68 -7.86 -4.19 3.65
CA LEU A 68 -8.37 -2.87 3.29
C LEU A 68 -9.90 -2.81 3.32
N HIS A 69 -10.57 -3.84 2.82
CA HIS A 69 -12.03 -3.96 2.89
C HIS A 69 -12.55 -3.98 4.33
N ASP A 70 -11.91 -4.75 5.22
CA ASP A 70 -12.28 -4.81 6.65
C ASP A 70 -12.07 -3.46 7.36
N ARG A 71 -11.19 -2.61 6.84
CA ARG A 71 -10.98 -1.21 7.29
C ARG A 71 -11.92 -0.20 6.60
N GLY A 72 -12.89 -0.67 5.82
CA GLY A 72 -13.90 0.14 5.16
C GLY A 72 -13.42 0.82 3.86
N TYR A 73 -12.30 0.38 3.29
CA TYR A 73 -11.86 0.83 1.96
C TYR A 73 -12.50 0.01 0.85
N ARG A 74 -12.85 0.65 -0.26
CA ARG A 74 -13.20 -0.02 -1.51
C ARG A 74 -11.95 -0.13 -2.38
N THR A 75 -11.53 -1.35 -2.67
CA THR A 75 -10.36 -1.64 -3.50
C THR A 75 -10.74 -1.78 -4.98
N HIS A 76 -9.86 -1.29 -5.85
CA HIS A 76 -9.97 -1.39 -7.31
C HIS A 76 -8.69 -2.04 -7.83
N ALA A 77 -8.79 -3.33 -8.18
CA ALA A 77 -7.66 -4.07 -8.74
C ALA A 77 -7.44 -3.68 -10.22
N VAL A 78 -6.19 -3.41 -10.59
CA VAL A 78 -5.81 -3.04 -11.96
C VAL A 78 -4.62 -3.87 -12.41
N GLU A 79 -4.72 -4.47 -13.60
CA GLU A 79 -3.60 -5.16 -14.26
C GLU A 79 -2.56 -4.13 -14.71
N LEU A 80 -1.34 -4.22 -14.17
CA LEU A 80 -0.26 -3.24 -14.37
C LEU A 80 1.09 -3.90 -14.71
N ASP A 81 1.07 -5.17 -15.11
CA ASP A 81 2.26 -6.01 -15.33
C ASP A 81 3.26 -5.38 -16.30
N GLU A 82 2.79 -4.70 -17.34
CA GLU A 82 3.66 -4.03 -18.31
C GLU A 82 4.47 -2.88 -17.69
N PHE A 83 3.88 -2.16 -16.73
CA PHE A 83 4.60 -1.11 -16.00
C PHE A 83 5.52 -1.70 -14.92
N MET A 84 5.13 -2.82 -14.31
CA MET A 84 5.97 -3.51 -13.31
C MET A 84 7.31 -3.96 -13.88
N LYS A 85 7.39 -4.27 -15.19
CA LYS A 85 8.65 -4.54 -15.89
C LYS A 85 9.66 -3.39 -15.78
N SER A 86 9.18 -2.15 -15.61
CA SER A 86 10.00 -0.95 -15.39
C SER A 86 10.16 -0.56 -13.91
N GLY A 87 9.63 -1.36 -12.97
CA GLY A 87 9.71 -1.10 -11.53
C GLY A 87 8.67 -0.11 -10.99
N GLY A 88 7.56 0.11 -11.71
CA GLY A 88 6.47 1.01 -11.28
C GLY A 88 5.09 0.37 -11.36
N ALA A 89 4.13 0.91 -10.60
CA ALA A 89 2.71 0.53 -10.67
C ALA A 89 1.80 1.75 -10.41
N ALA A 90 0.63 1.57 -9.80
CA ALA A 90 -0.43 2.58 -9.77
C ALA A 90 0.03 3.94 -9.23
N LYS A 91 0.69 3.98 -8.06
CA LYS A 91 1.16 5.24 -7.47
C LYS A 91 2.24 5.93 -8.31
N CYS A 92 3.18 5.17 -8.87
CA CYS A 92 4.24 5.72 -9.72
C CYS A 92 3.72 6.37 -11.01
N LEU A 93 2.51 6.01 -11.45
CA LEU A 93 1.86 6.55 -12.63
C LEU A 93 0.97 7.77 -12.32
N THR A 94 0.99 8.27 -11.09
CA THR A 94 0.13 9.37 -10.63
C THR A 94 0.92 10.39 -9.81
N LEU A 95 0.47 11.65 -9.87
CA LEU A 95 0.95 12.73 -9.01
C LEU A 95 -0.29 13.49 -8.51
N ALA A 96 -0.51 13.48 -7.18
CA ALA A 96 -1.51 14.33 -6.55
C ALA A 96 -1.02 15.79 -6.57
N LEU A 97 -1.89 16.73 -6.92
CA LEU A 97 -1.54 18.15 -7.12
C LEU A 97 -2.29 19.09 -6.16
N ASP A 98 -3.07 18.50 -5.25
CA ASP A 98 -3.91 19.11 -4.24
C ASP A 98 -3.29 19.08 -2.83
#